data_AF-A0A929SC28-F1
#
_entry.id   AF-A0A929SC28-F1
#
_cell.length_a   1.000
_cell.length_b   1.000
_cell.length_c   1.000
_cell.angle_alpha   90.00
_cell.angle_beta   90.00
_cell.angle_gamma   90.00
#
_symmetry.space_group_name_H-M   'P 1'
#
loop_
_entity.id
_entity.type
_entity.pdbx_description
1 polymer ?
#
loop_
_entity_poly.entity_id
_entity_poly.type
_entity_poly.pdbx_seq_one_letter_code
_entity_poly.pdbx_strand_id
1 'polypeptide(L)'
;MKTLFSDMRGEAEFLVCISAEEILSAQYDLIGQIKSDFTLFSEWGCAKTHLVITGIDINKRYDHIFRFEGKLLREGIRVWEHYATRLSTKNLHMLFSENGIGNNDHIPVGKKFAFVMDYVEGGASFGCCVSQLFCDGELGIDSSFAVLDLEENRVNESDFGDFLLNEYRMFSRMRKYLGSANNPIHNYSSAQDMMLC
;
A
#
# COMPACT_ATOMS: atom_id res chain seq x y z
N MET A 1 14.17 -7.81 -10.40
CA MET A 1 13.41 -6.56 -10.14
C MET A 1 13.68 -5.46 -11.19
N LYS A 2 14.93 -4.97 -11.37
CA LYS A 2 15.25 -3.93 -12.38
C LYS A 2 14.84 -4.31 -13.83
N THR A 3 15.00 -5.56 -14.23
CA THR A 3 14.61 -6.06 -15.56
C THR A 3 13.10 -5.99 -15.76
N LEU A 4 12.31 -6.52 -14.82
CA LEU A 4 10.84 -6.45 -14.81
C LEU A 4 10.33 -5.02 -15.00
N PHE A 5 10.85 -4.07 -14.21
CA PHE A 5 10.40 -2.68 -14.30
C PHE A 5 10.88 -1.97 -15.56
N SER A 6 12.05 -2.32 -16.07
CA SER A 6 12.53 -1.77 -17.34
C SER A 6 11.66 -2.20 -18.52
N ASP A 7 11.14 -3.43 -18.50
CA ASP A 7 10.25 -3.94 -19.54
C ASP A 7 8.86 -3.27 -19.48
N MET A 8 8.46 -2.79 -18.30
CA MET A 8 7.18 -2.11 -18.02
C MET A 8 7.33 -0.59 -17.95
N ARG A 9 8.41 -0.05 -18.54
CA ARG A 9 8.77 1.37 -18.44
C ARG A 9 7.65 2.28 -18.93
N GLY A 10 7.23 3.22 -18.08
CA GLY A 10 6.17 4.18 -18.37
C GLY A 10 4.75 3.63 -18.24
N GLU A 11 4.60 2.34 -17.95
CA GLU A 11 3.33 1.64 -17.78
C GLU A 11 2.99 1.34 -16.31
N ALA A 12 3.96 1.48 -15.40
CA ALA A 12 3.82 1.25 -13.96
C ALA A 12 3.86 2.55 -13.14
N GLU A 13 3.08 2.61 -12.07
CA GLU A 13 3.30 3.55 -10.96
C GLU A 13 3.69 2.78 -9.68
N PHE A 14 4.35 3.43 -8.74
CA PHE A 14 4.72 2.84 -7.45
C PHE A 14 3.99 3.52 -6.30
N LEU A 15 3.44 2.74 -5.38
CA LEU A 15 2.90 3.18 -4.09
C LEU A 15 3.81 2.65 -3.00
N VAL A 16 4.63 3.54 -2.44
CA VAL A 16 5.60 3.21 -1.40
C VAL A 16 4.97 3.55 -0.06
N CYS A 17 4.72 2.55 0.76
CA CYS A 17 4.00 2.67 2.02
C CYS A 17 4.98 2.69 3.19
N ILE A 18 4.86 3.69 4.06
CA ILE A 18 5.66 3.80 5.29
C ILE A 18 4.73 4.07 6.48
N SER A 19 4.94 3.39 7.59
CA SER A 19 4.11 3.62 8.78
C SER A 19 4.50 4.93 9.48
N ALA A 20 3.51 5.59 10.08
CA ALA A 20 3.75 6.74 10.94
C ALA A 20 4.65 6.36 12.14
N GLU A 21 4.56 5.11 12.62
CA GLU A 21 5.44 4.61 13.68
C GLU A 21 6.90 4.58 13.24
N GLU A 22 7.21 4.07 12.04
CA GLU A 22 8.56 4.06 11.48
C GLU A 22 9.13 5.48 11.35
N ILE A 23 8.32 6.43 10.87
CA ILE A 23 8.74 7.84 10.79
C ILE A 23 9.06 8.42 12.17
N LEU A 24 8.30 8.04 13.19
CA LEU A 24 8.48 8.54 14.56
C LEU A 24 9.66 7.90 15.28
N SER A 25 10.04 6.67 14.90
CA SER A 25 11.17 5.92 15.45
C SER A 25 12.48 6.09 14.66
N ALA A 26 12.43 6.59 13.42
CA ALA A 26 13.59 6.73 12.55
C ALA A 26 14.74 7.53 13.24
N GLN A 27 15.91 6.90 13.30
CA GLN A 27 17.16 7.49 13.83
C GLN A 27 18.19 7.78 12.73
N TYR A 28 17.76 7.77 11.48
CA TYR A 28 18.58 7.95 10.28
C TYR A 28 17.95 9.00 9.36
N ASP A 29 18.68 9.41 8.31
CA ASP A 29 18.17 10.37 7.31
C ASP A 29 17.17 9.69 6.35
N LEU A 30 15.97 9.46 6.87
CA LEU A 30 14.88 8.82 6.14
C LEU A 30 14.44 9.64 4.91
N ILE A 31 14.49 10.98 4.98
CA ILE A 31 14.09 11.83 3.84
C ILE A 31 15.10 11.72 2.71
N GLY A 32 16.40 11.76 3.03
CA GLY A 32 17.46 11.57 2.05
C GLY A 32 17.40 10.18 1.37
N GLN A 33 17.07 9.14 2.14
CA GLN A 33 16.88 7.79 1.59
C GLN A 33 15.66 7.70 0.68
N ILE A 34 14.47 8.14 1.12
CA ILE A 34 13.25 8.17 0.29
C ILE A 34 13.51 8.90 -1.02
N LYS A 35 14.20 10.05 -0.99
CA LYS A 35 14.56 10.80 -2.20
C LYS A 35 15.48 10.01 -3.14
N SER A 36 16.47 9.33 -2.59
CA SER A 36 17.39 8.50 -3.36
C SER A 36 16.65 7.33 -4.01
N ASP A 37 15.75 6.67 -3.26
CA ASP A 37 14.94 5.56 -3.76
C ASP A 37 13.96 6.01 -4.85
N PHE A 38 13.32 7.17 -4.68
CA PHE A 38 12.44 7.74 -5.71
C PHE A 38 13.19 8.04 -7.02
N THR A 39 14.45 8.48 -6.92
CA THR A 39 15.32 8.68 -8.08
C THR A 39 15.60 7.33 -8.76
N LEU A 40 15.94 6.30 -7.98
CA LEU A 40 16.20 4.95 -8.48
C LEU A 40 14.97 4.34 -9.16
N PHE A 41 13.77 4.49 -8.60
CA PHE A 41 12.53 3.99 -9.21
C PHE A 41 12.25 4.66 -10.56
N SER A 42 12.52 5.97 -10.67
CA SER A 42 12.44 6.69 -11.94
C SER A 42 13.43 6.13 -12.98
N GLU A 43 14.67 5.85 -12.57
CA GLU A 43 15.68 5.21 -13.43
C GLU A 43 15.30 3.81 -13.88
N TRP A 44 14.54 3.07 -13.06
CA TRP A 44 13.97 1.77 -13.42
C TRP A 44 12.80 1.87 -14.40
N GLY A 45 12.31 3.07 -14.70
CA GLY A 45 11.24 3.30 -15.65
C GLY A 45 9.85 3.44 -15.04
N CYS A 46 9.74 3.59 -13.71
CA CYS A 46 8.48 3.91 -13.07
C CYS A 46 7.96 5.27 -13.59
N ALA A 47 6.69 5.32 -14.01
CA ALA A 47 6.10 6.54 -14.54
C ALA A 47 5.90 7.60 -13.45
N LYS A 48 5.55 7.16 -12.23
CA LYS A 48 5.31 8.01 -11.07
C LYS A 48 5.40 7.19 -9.79
N THR A 49 6.05 7.75 -8.78
CA THR A 49 6.10 7.18 -7.43
C THR A 49 5.29 8.04 -6.47
N HIS A 50 4.47 7.41 -5.64
CA HIS A 50 3.67 8.02 -4.59
C HIS A 50 4.16 7.52 -3.24
N LEU A 51 4.30 8.42 -2.26
CA LEU A 51 4.55 8.03 -0.87
C LEU A 51 3.22 8.03 -0.11
N VAL A 52 2.96 6.95 0.61
CA VAL A 52 1.78 6.81 1.47
C VAL A 52 2.25 6.67 2.92
N ILE A 53 1.82 7.57 3.79
CA ILE A 53 2.05 7.42 5.23
C ILE A 53 0.84 6.72 5.83
N THR A 54 1.04 5.54 6.42
CA THR A 54 -0.04 4.73 6.98
C THR A 54 -0.08 4.79 8.51
N GLY A 55 -1.25 4.53 9.08
CA GLY A 55 -1.41 4.44 10.53
C GLY A 55 -1.25 5.78 11.25
N ILE A 56 -1.59 6.90 10.60
CA ILE A 56 -1.53 8.23 11.22
C ILE A 56 -2.60 8.33 12.31
N ASP A 57 -2.19 8.38 13.58
CA ASP A 57 -3.09 8.74 14.69
C ASP A 57 -2.97 10.24 14.94
N ILE A 58 -4.02 11.00 14.58
CA ILE A 58 -4.08 12.46 14.77
C ILE A 58 -3.89 12.89 16.23
N ASN A 59 -4.06 11.97 17.19
CA ASN A 59 -3.88 12.24 18.62
C ASN A 59 -2.47 11.90 19.12
N LYS A 60 -1.58 11.37 18.26
CA LYS A 60 -0.23 10.96 18.61
C LYS A 60 0.80 11.62 17.69
N ARG A 61 1.42 12.70 18.18
CA ARG A 61 2.58 13.36 17.53
C ARG A 61 2.33 13.70 16.05
N TYR A 62 1.09 14.05 15.68
CA TYR A 62 0.74 14.43 14.31
C TYR A 62 1.54 15.64 13.81
N ASP A 63 1.96 16.54 14.72
CA ASP A 63 2.85 17.65 14.39
C ASP A 63 4.21 17.20 13.83
N HIS A 64 4.70 16.03 14.25
CA HIS A 64 5.93 15.46 13.73
C HIS A 64 5.74 14.89 12.32
N ILE A 65 4.62 14.20 12.08
CA ILE A 65 4.24 13.69 10.76
C ILE A 65 4.03 14.85 9.77
N PHE A 66 3.28 15.87 10.17
CA PHE A 66 3.07 17.08 9.37
C PHE A 66 4.38 17.79 9.01
N ARG A 67 5.34 17.89 9.94
CA ARG A 67 6.68 18.46 9.65
C ARG A 67 7.49 17.59 8.70
N PHE A 68 7.35 16.27 8.79
CA PHE A 68 8.01 15.31 7.91
C PHE A 68 7.48 15.44 6.48
N GLU A 69 6.16 15.47 6.30
CA GLU A 69 5.51 15.75 5.02
C GLU A 69 5.94 17.10 4.43
N GLY A 70 5.98 18.14 5.26
CA GLY A 70 6.44 19.46 4.82
C GLY A 70 7.90 19.48 4.34
N LYS A 71 8.76 18.58 4.84
CA LYS A 71 10.12 18.40 4.32
C LYS A 71 10.10 17.67 2.97
N LEU A 72 9.33 16.60 2.85
CA LEU A 72 9.18 15.86 1.58
C LEU A 72 8.59 16.73 0.46
N LEU A 73 7.60 17.57 0.79
CA LEU A 73 7.01 18.50 -0.17
C LEU A 73 8.04 19.49 -0.74
N ARG A 74 9.02 19.93 0.07
CA ARG A 74 10.13 20.77 -0.41
C ARG A 74 11.07 20.04 -1.36
N GLU A 75 11.15 18.72 -1.26
CA GLU A 75 11.87 17.85 -2.20
C GLU A 75 11.01 17.47 -3.43
N GLY A 76 9.78 18.00 -3.55
CA GLY A 76 8.86 17.70 -4.65
C GLY A 76 8.14 16.35 -4.49
N ILE A 77 8.20 15.72 -3.32
CA ILE A 77 7.53 14.45 -3.03
C ILE A 77 6.20 14.74 -2.35
N ARG A 78 5.10 14.40 -3.04
CA ARG A 78 3.76 14.45 -2.47
C ARG A 78 3.51 13.21 -1.61
N VAL A 79 2.83 13.43 -0.49
CA VAL A 79 2.42 12.38 0.45
C VAL A 79 0.90 12.21 0.41
N TRP A 80 0.46 10.97 0.61
CA TRP A 80 -0.94 10.58 0.82
C TRP A 80 -1.12 10.04 2.23
N GLU A 81 -2.15 10.51 2.93
CA GLU A 81 -2.39 10.20 4.34
C GLU A 81 -3.39 9.05 4.50
N HIS A 82 -2.95 7.96 5.15
CA HIS A 82 -3.80 6.86 5.59
C HIS A 82 -3.84 6.83 7.12
N TYR A 83 -5.02 7.04 7.69
CA TYR A 83 -5.18 7.24 9.13
C TYR A 83 -5.29 5.92 9.89
N ALA A 84 -4.81 5.94 11.14
CA ALA A 84 -5.02 4.86 12.08
C ALA A 84 -6.53 4.72 12.37
N THR A 85 -7.11 3.62 11.89
CA THR A 85 -8.48 3.27 12.26
C THR A 85 -8.51 2.67 13.67
N ARG A 86 -9.33 3.24 14.56
CA ARG A 86 -9.64 2.65 15.87
C ARG A 86 -10.66 1.52 15.76
N LEU A 87 -11.13 1.23 14.55
CA LEU A 87 -12.22 0.30 14.30
C LEU A 87 -11.66 -1.11 14.23
N SER A 88 -12.20 -1.99 15.08
CA SER A 88 -11.83 -3.40 15.09
C SER A 88 -12.20 -4.06 13.76
N THR A 89 -11.37 -4.98 13.28
CA THR A 89 -11.72 -5.94 12.21
C THR A 89 -12.94 -6.83 12.55
N LYS A 90 -13.51 -6.69 13.76
CA LYS A 90 -14.79 -7.26 14.16
C LYS A 90 -16.01 -6.48 13.63
N ASN A 91 -15.90 -5.17 13.38
CA ASN A 91 -16.99 -4.36 12.83
C ASN A 91 -16.61 -3.78 11.46
N LEU A 92 -16.65 -4.66 10.46
CA LEU A 92 -16.24 -4.32 9.09
C LEU A 92 -17.13 -3.25 8.45
N HIS A 93 -18.41 -3.16 8.79
CA HIS A 93 -19.28 -2.11 8.26
C HIS A 93 -18.80 -0.70 8.66
N MET A 94 -18.33 -0.52 9.89
CA MET A 94 -17.75 0.77 10.28
C MET A 94 -16.38 0.98 9.63
N LEU A 95 -15.57 -0.07 9.54
CA LEU A 95 -14.24 0.01 8.92
C LEU A 95 -14.34 0.47 7.45
N PHE A 96 -15.28 -0.08 6.68
CA PHE A 96 -15.59 0.27 5.30
C PHE A 96 -16.68 1.34 5.24
N SER A 97 -16.36 2.54 5.74
CA SER A 97 -17.24 3.72 5.69
C SER A 97 -16.42 5.00 5.60
N GLU A 98 -17.08 6.13 5.37
CA GLU A 98 -16.45 7.47 5.41
C GLU A 98 -15.72 7.75 6.73
N ASN A 99 -16.19 7.21 7.86
CA ASN A 99 -15.55 7.38 9.17
C ASN A 99 -14.46 6.32 9.47
N GLY A 100 -14.27 5.37 8.56
CA GLY A 100 -13.24 4.35 8.60
C GLY A 100 -12.18 4.63 7.55
N ILE A 101 -11.89 3.64 6.71
CA ILE A 101 -10.88 3.77 5.65
C ILE A 101 -11.31 4.72 4.53
N GLY A 102 -12.60 5.08 4.43
CA GLY A 102 -13.06 6.12 3.50
C GLY A 102 -12.54 7.52 3.83
N ASN A 103 -12.00 7.72 5.04
CA ASN A 103 -11.31 8.97 5.40
C ASN A 103 -9.85 9.01 4.92
N ASN A 104 -9.32 7.91 4.38
CA ASN A 104 -7.97 7.88 3.84
C ASN A 104 -7.93 8.58 2.48
N ASP A 105 -6.78 9.15 2.15
CA ASP A 105 -6.55 9.70 0.82
C ASP A 105 -6.67 8.62 -0.27
N HIS A 106 -7.49 8.93 -1.28
CA HIS A 106 -7.50 8.18 -2.55
C HIS A 106 -6.29 8.56 -3.38
N ILE A 107 -5.54 7.54 -3.83
CA ILE A 107 -4.32 7.76 -4.61
C ILE A 107 -4.71 7.72 -6.10
N PRO A 108 -4.48 8.80 -6.87
CA PRO A 108 -4.87 8.90 -8.28
C PRO A 108 -3.84 8.19 -9.16
N VAL A 109 -3.90 6.86 -9.17
CA VAL A 109 -3.13 6.02 -10.09
C VAL A 109 -3.69 6.19 -11.50
N GLY A 110 -2.87 6.68 -12.42
CA GLY A 110 -3.27 6.94 -13.81
C GLY A 110 -2.85 5.86 -14.80
N LYS A 111 -1.98 4.93 -14.37
CA LYS A 111 -1.53 3.79 -15.18
C LYS A 111 -2.35 2.53 -14.93
N LYS A 112 -2.15 1.52 -15.79
CA LYS A 112 -2.92 0.26 -15.77
C LYS A 112 -2.65 -0.60 -14.54
N PHE A 113 -1.45 -0.51 -13.97
CA PHE A 113 -1.09 -1.23 -12.76
C PHE A 113 -0.13 -0.39 -11.94
N ALA A 114 -0.14 -0.62 -10.63
CA ALA A 114 0.81 -0.03 -9.72
C ALA A 114 1.41 -1.10 -8.80
N PHE A 115 2.70 -0.97 -8.50
CA PHE A 115 3.37 -1.79 -7.51
C PHE A 115 3.23 -1.14 -6.15
N VAL A 116 2.63 -1.87 -5.21
CA VAL A 116 2.48 -1.42 -3.83
C VAL A 116 3.51 -2.15 -2.99
N MET A 117 4.36 -1.41 -2.27
CA MET A 117 5.46 -1.97 -1.50
C MET A 117 5.58 -1.29 -0.14
N ASP A 118 6.06 -2.05 0.83
CA ASP A 118 6.46 -1.53 2.13
C ASP A 118 7.86 -0.90 2.02
N TYR A 119 8.03 0.30 2.54
CA TYR A 119 9.35 0.94 2.66
C TYR A 119 10.22 0.22 3.70
N VAL A 120 9.57 -0.21 4.79
CA VAL A 120 10.12 -1.09 5.83
C VAL A 120 9.07 -2.18 6.09
N GLU A 121 9.49 -3.43 6.20
CA GLU A 121 8.60 -4.57 6.45
C GLU A 121 7.61 -4.28 7.60
N GLY A 122 6.32 -4.56 7.37
CA GLY A 122 5.30 -4.25 8.37
C GLY A 122 3.85 -4.28 7.90
N GLY A 123 3.57 -4.66 6.64
CA GLY A 123 2.20 -4.85 6.13
C GLY A 123 1.42 -3.55 5.90
N ALA A 124 2.10 -2.41 5.84
CA ALA A 124 1.48 -1.12 5.49
C ALA A 124 0.93 -1.13 4.06
N SER A 125 1.59 -1.86 3.16
CA SER A 125 1.25 -2.04 1.75
C SER A 125 -0.10 -2.75 1.56
N PHE A 126 -0.38 -3.82 2.29
CA PHE A 126 -1.65 -4.54 2.17
C PHE A 126 -2.85 -3.69 2.65
N GLY A 127 -2.69 -3.00 3.80
CA GLY A 127 -3.71 -2.07 4.28
C GLY A 127 -3.97 -0.94 3.28
N CYS A 128 -2.92 -0.42 2.64
CA CYS A 128 -3.03 0.56 1.57
C CYS A 128 -3.79 0.01 0.36
N CYS A 129 -3.49 -1.21 -0.11
CA CYS A 129 -4.24 -1.87 -1.19
C CYS A 129 -5.73 -2.00 -0.86
N VAL A 130 -6.07 -2.44 0.36
CA VAL A 130 -7.47 -2.57 0.81
C VAL A 130 -8.18 -1.21 0.82
N SER A 131 -7.50 -0.17 1.32
CA SER A 131 -8.03 1.20 1.30
C SER A 131 -8.26 1.70 -0.12
N GLN A 132 -7.31 1.47 -1.02
CA GLN A 132 -7.39 1.90 -2.41
C GLN A 132 -8.55 1.21 -3.14
N LEU A 133 -8.70 -0.11 -2.98
CA LEU A 133 -9.80 -0.89 -3.57
C LEU A 133 -11.18 -0.40 -3.10
N PHE A 134 -11.29 -0.02 -1.82
CA PHE A 134 -12.53 0.54 -1.28
C PHE A 134 -12.82 1.90 -1.92
N CYS A 135 -11.86 2.82 -1.88
CA CYS A 135 -12.04 4.17 -2.45
C CYS A 135 -12.28 4.15 -3.97
N ASP A 136 -11.60 3.26 -4.71
CA ASP A 136 -11.87 3.04 -6.14
C ASP A 136 -13.32 2.61 -6.36
N GLY A 137 -13.82 1.66 -5.56
CA GLY A 137 -15.21 1.21 -5.62
C GLY A 137 -16.23 2.32 -5.35
N GLU A 138 -15.98 3.18 -4.35
CA GLU A 138 -16.83 4.34 -4.05
C GLU A 138 -16.85 5.36 -5.21
N LEU A 139 -15.78 5.42 -6.01
CA LEU A 139 -15.67 6.24 -7.21
C LEU A 139 -16.16 5.53 -8.49
N GLY A 140 -16.60 4.28 -8.41
CA GLY A 140 -17.01 3.47 -9.56
C GLY A 140 -15.85 3.04 -10.47
N ILE A 141 -14.62 3.01 -9.94
CA ILE A 141 -13.42 2.51 -10.60
C ILE A 141 -13.28 1.01 -10.28
N ASP A 142 -13.20 0.17 -11.32
CA ASP A 142 -12.91 -1.25 -11.14
C ASP A 142 -11.39 -1.45 -11.01
N SER A 143 -10.92 -1.81 -9.82
CA SER A 143 -9.52 -2.15 -9.54
C SER A 143 -9.41 -3.47 -8.78
N SER A 144 -8.29 -4.16 -8.94
CA SER A 144 -7.99 -5.44 -8.29
C SER A 144 -6.54 -5.48 -7.84
N PHE A 145 -6.19 -6.39 -6.96
CA PHE A 145 -4.81 -6.58 -6.51
C PHE A 145 -4.42 -8.05 -6.60
N ALA A 146 -3.12 -8.30 -6.73
CA ALA A 146 -2.51 -9.60 -6.51
C ALA A 146 -1.20 -9.40 -5.75
N VAL A 147 -0.73 -10.45 -5.10
CA VAL A 147 0.53 -10.47 -4.37
C VAL A 147 1.62 -10.97 -5.31
N LEU A 148 2.64 -10.16 -5.54
CA LEU A 148 3.82 -10.55 -6.29
C LEU A 148 4.93 -10.90 -5.31
N ASP A 149 5.47 -12.10 -5.45
CA ASP A 149 6.62 -12.56 -4.71
C ASP A 149 7.85 -12.62 -5.63
N LEU A 150 8.93 -11.95 -5.24
CA LEU A 150 10.15 -11.81 -6.04
C LEU A 150 11.37 -12.51 -5.43
N GLU A 151 11.22 -13.17 -4.27
CA GLU A 151 12.33 -13.86 -3.63
C GLU A 151 12.55 -15.26 -4.23
N GLU A 152 13.61 -15.39 -5.05
CA GLU A 152 14.04 -16.69 -5.59
C GLU A 152 14.74 -17.58 -4.54
N ASN A 153 15.18 -17.04 -3.41
CA ASN A 153 16.00 -17.75 -2.41
C ASN A 153 15.49 -17.53 -0.98
N ARG A 154 14.30 -18.03 -0.66
CA ARG A 154 13.87 -18.06 0.74
C ARG A 154 14.69 -19.05 1.54
N VAL A 155 15.19 -18.57 2.68
CA VAL A 155 15.77 -19.44 3.70
C VAL A 155 14.70 -20.35 4.33
N ASN A 156 13.42 -19.93 4.33
CA ASN A 156 12.25 -20.71 4.78
C ASN A 156 11.00 -20.38 3.93
N GLU A 157 10.54 -21.31 3.09
CA GLU A 157 9.26 -21.20 2.38
C GLU A 157 8.04 -21.09 3.33
N SER A 158 8.17 -21.57 4.57
CA SER A 158 7.11 -21.54 5.58
C SER A 158 6.69 -20.12 5.98
N ASP A 159 7.63 -19.20 6.09
CA ASP A 159 7.39 -17.91 6.75
C ASP A 159 6.52 -17.01 5.86
N PHE A 160 6.74 -17.04 4.56
CA PHE A 160 5.86 -16.36 3.61
C PHE A 160 4.54 -17.09 3.40
N GLY A 161 4.54 -18.42 3.42
CA GLY A 161 3.30 -19.19 3.40
C GLY A 161 2.38 -18.77 4.54
N ASP A 162 2.94 -18.60 5.75
CA ASP A 162 2.21 -18.12 6.93
C ASP A 162 1.78 -16.66 6.80
N PHE A 163 2.66 -15.78 6.31
CA PHE A 163 2.33 -14.37 6.03
C PHE A 163 1.15 -14.26 5.06
N LEU A 164 1.27 -14.88 3.88
CA LEU A 164 0.26 -14.84 2.83
C LEU A 164 -1.06 -15.48 3.30
N LEU A 165 -1.00 -16.55 4.08
CA LEU A 165 -2.18 -17.18 4.67
C LEU A 165 -2.90 -16.23 5.64
N ASN A 166 -2.16 -15.44 6.42
CA ASN A 166 -2.73 -14.44 7.32
C ASN A 166 -3.39 -13.31 6.53
N GLU A 167 -2.74 -12.80 5.49
CA GLU A 167 -3.31 -11.77 4.61
C GLU A 167 -4.57 -12.28 3.90
N TYR A 168 -4.56 -13.51 3.38
CA TYR A 168 -5.74 -14.14 2.79
C TYR A 168 -6.90 -14.28 3.80
N ARG A 169 -6.62 -14.70 5.03
CA ARG A 169 -7.65 -14.81 6.09
C ARG A 169 -8.27 -13.47 6.44
N MET A 170 -7.48 -12.40 6.44
CA MET A 170 -8.00 -11.05 6.62
C MET A 170 -8.81 -10.61 5.41
N PHE A 171 -8.23 -10.72 4.21
CA PHE A 171 -8.85 -10.36 2.94
C PHE A 171 -10.21 -11.04 2.74
N SER A 172 -10.28 -12.36 2.93
CA SER A 172 -11.50 -13.16 2.71
C SER A 172 -12.69 -12.70 3.55
N ARG A 173 -12.46 -12.12 4.73
CA ARG A 173 -13.49 -11.52 5.58
C ARG A 173 -13.95 -10.15 5.07
N MET A 174 -13.04 -9.41 4.45
CA MET A 174 -13.22 -8.03 3.99
C MET A 174 -13.74 -7.94 2.57
N ARG A 175 -13.46 -8.93 1.71
CA ARG A 175 -13.68 -8.85 0.25
C ARG A 175 -15.08 -8.44 -0.18
N LYS A 176 -16.11 -8.75 0.60
CA LYS A 176 -17.51 -8.37 0.27
C LYS A 176 -17.77 -6.84 0.33
N TYR A 177 -16.84 -6.08 0.89
CA TYR A 177 -16.87 -4.62 0.96
C TYR A 177 -15.95 -3.96 -0.08
N LEU A 178 -15.30 -4.76 -0.94
CA LEU A 178 -14.28 -4.31 -1.87
C LEU A 178 -14.68 -4.65 -3.29
N GLY A 179 -14.58 -3.66 -4.19
CA GLY A 179 -14.86 -3.84 -5.61
C GLY A 179 -16.33 -4.16 -5.94
N SER A 180 -16.62 -4.21 -7.24
CA SER A 180 -17.91 -4.64 -7.77
C SER A 180 -18.07 -6.17 -7.67
N ALA A 181 -19.30 -6.69 -7.71
CA ALA A 181 -19.56 -8.13 -7.55
C ALA A 181 -18.85 -9.04 -8.59
N ASN A 182 -18.43 -8.49 -9.73
CA ASN A 182 -17.71 -9.20 -10.78
C ASN A 182 -16.19 -9.04 -10.68
N ASN A 183 -15.70 -8.34 -9.66
CA ASN A 183 -14.29 -8.06 -9.49
C ASN A 183 -13.49 -9.38 -9.31
N PRO A 184 -12.36 -9.57 -10.01
CA PRO A 184 -11.57 -10.79 -9.95
C PRO A 184 -11.16 -11.23 -8.54
N ILE A 185 -11.02 -10.29 -7.60
CA ILE A 185 -10.65 -10.58 -6.21
C ILE A 185 -11.67 -11.50 -5.50
N HIS A 186 -12.92 -11.58 -6.00
CA HIS A 186 -13.93 -12.49 -5.47
C HIS A 186 -13.70 -13.95 -5.86
N ASN A 187 -12.85 -14.22 -6.86
CA ASN A 187 -12.48 -15.57 -7.29
C ASN A 187 -11.36 -16.18 -6.42
N TYR A 188 -10.73 -15.39 -5.55
CA TYR A 188 -9.71 -15.90 -4.63
C TYR A 188 -10.33 -16.87 -3.62
N SER A 189 -10.00 -18.15 -3.76
CA SER A 189 -10.47 -19.26 -2.91
C SER A 189 -9.39 -19.79 -1.97
N SER A 190 -8.13 -19.43 -2.23
CA SER A 190 -6.96 -19.76 -1.43
C SER A 190 -5.96 -18.61 -1.40
N ALA A 191 -4.97 -18.70 -0.50
CA ALA A 191 -3.80 -17.82 -0.49
C ALA A 191 -3.05 -17.87 -1.83
N GLN A 192 -2.97 -19.04 -2.46
CA GLN A 192 -2.31 -19.23 -3.75
C GLN A 192 -3.00 -18.44 -4.88
N ASP A 193 -4.32 -18.32 -4.85
CA ASP A 193 -5.06 -17.61 -5.90
C ASP A 193 -4.78 -16.10 -5.87
N MET A 194 -4.38 -15.55 -4.72
CA MET A 194 -3.97 -14.15 -4.60
C MET A 194 -2.60 -13.89 -5.22
N MET A 195 -1.79 -14.92 -5.47
CA MET A 195 -0.43 -14.74 -5.96
C MET A 195 -0.34 -14.62 -7.47
N LEU A 196 0.56 -13.76 -7.94
CA LEU A 196 1.14 -13.81 -9.26
C LEU A 196 2.46 -14.59 -9.16
N CYS A 197 2.52 -15.74 -9.82
CA CYS A 197 3.74 -16.53 -10.02
C CYS A 197 4.37 -16.22 -11.38
#